data_AF-A0A2R6C600-F1
#
_entry.id   AF-A0A2R6C600-F1
#
_cell.length_a   1.000
_cell.length_b   1.000
_cell.length_c   1.000
_cell.angle_alpha   90.00
_cell.angle_beta   90.00
_cell.angle_gamma   90.00
#
_symmetry.space_group_name_H-M   'P 1'
#
loop_
_entity.id
_entity.type
_entity.pdbx_description
1 polymer ?
#
loop_
_entity_poly.entity_id
_entity_poly.type
_entity_poly.pdbx_seq_one_letter_code
_entity_poly.pdbx_strand_id
1 'polypeptide(L)'
;MVAEVTYTNISSALTPLGNPQNILLWEYSGLSAITFVELTWRPLILSLALTSLAIYPTTKHIGKTRIKVDNEFNLRPAVYLFTVASLVFALNLLKTPSVVSLATSFFLGFAFTARSLGTFRREFDVRSLLTLYLLITSVSVASIFLEGYMRPYVESAATGQQPYSAAFMLIVSNIISNVPATQLVLTVGSVPPTVAPKLAVEAGLAGNIDPIGSLANLLALNIMRQGGLPIKKTIILQLLIGIVSFLPAFIA
;
A
#
# COMPACT_ATOMS: atom_id res chain seq x y z
N MET A 1 -12.25 -12.35 -0.69
CA MET A 1 -11.33 -12.40 0.48
C MET A 1 -9.86 -12.45 0.09
N VAL A 2 -9.17 -13.61 0.00
CA VAL A 2 -7.70 -13.60 -0.30
C VAL A 2 -7.38 -12.84 -1.59
N ALA A 3 -8.05 -13.18 -2.70
CA ALA A 3 -7.90 -12.47 -3.97
C ALA A 3 -8.15 -10.96 -3.85
N GLU A 4 -9.23 -10.58 -3.18
CA GLU A 4 -9.64 -9.18 -2.98
C GLU A 4 -8.62 -8.38 -2.19
N VAL A 5 -8.06 -8.96 -1.13
CA VAL A 5 -7.01 -8.32 -0.33
C VAL A 5 -5.73 -8.17 -1.16
N THR A 6 -5.30 -9.24 -1.86
CA THR A 6 -4.12 -9.18 -2.71
C THR A 6 -4.26 -8.12 -3.79
N TYR A 7 -5.40 -8.07 -4.49
CA TYR A 7 -5.64 -7.06 -5.53
C TYR A 7 -5.74 -5.65 -4.96
N THR A 8 -6.31 -5.48 -3.76
CA THR A 8 -6.34 -4.18 -3.08
C THR A 8 -4.92 -3.69 -2.80
N ASN A 9 -4.06 -4.53 -2.22
CA ASN A 9 -2.67 -4.15 -1.97
C ASN A 9 -1.89 -3.84 -3.25
N ILE A 10 -2.03 -4.65 -4.31
CA ILE A 10 -1.36 -4.40 -5.60
C ILE A 10 -1.84 -3.07 -6.22
N SER A 11 -3.15 -2.86 -6.29
CA SER A 11 -3.71 -1.65 -6.92
C SER A 11 -3.41 -0.38 -6.13
N SER A 12 -3.38 -0.48 -4.80
CA SER A 12 -3.08 0.64 -3.91
C SER A 12 -1.65 1.19 -4.15
N ALA A 13 -0.68 0.32 -4.47
CA ALA A 13 0.70 0.72 -4.77
C ALA A 13 0.87 1.55 -6.07
N LEU A 14 -0.17 1.65 -6.92
CA LEU A 14 -0.08 2.30 -8.24
C LEU A 14 0.08 3.81 -8.16
N THR A 15 -0.64 4.46 -7.25
CA THR A 15 -0.75 5.93 -7.22
C THR A 15 -0.12 6.52 -5.96
N PRO A 16 0.31 7.80 -5.98
CA PRO A 16 0.85 8.46 -4.79
C PRO A 16 -0.08 8.43 -3.57
N LEU A 17 -1.40 8.45 -3.79
CA LEU A 17 -2.40 8.55 -2.72
C LEU A 17 -2.98 7.21 -2.28
N GLY A 18 -2.60 6.10 -2.90
CA GLY A 18 -3.19 4.81 -2.56
C GLY A 18 -2.93 4.43 -1.11
N ASN A 19 -1.72 4.71 -0.62
CA ASN A 19 -1.20 4.19 0.64
C ASN A 19 -0.30 5.24 1.33
N PRO A 20 -0.19 5.25 2.66
CA PRO A 20 0.67 6.21 3.35
C PRO A 20 2.15 6.12 2.95
N GLN A 21 2.69 4.93 2.67
CA GLN A 21 4.08 4.80 2.21
C GLN A 21 4.33 5.45 0.84
N ASN A 22 3.33 5.42 -0.05
CA ASN A 22 3.42 6.05 -1.36
C ASN A 22 3.46 7.57 -1.21
N ILE A 23 2.68 8.12 -0.27
CA ILE A 23 2.66 9.55 0.04
C ILE A 23 4.05 10.00 0.52
N LEU A 24 4.67 9.26 1.44
CA LEU A 24 6.02 9.59 1.96
C LEU A 24 7.06 9.59 0.84
N LEU A 25 7.07 8.56 -0.01
CA LEU A 25 8.02 8.43 -1.10
C LEU A 25 7.80 9.46 -2.20
N TRP A 26 6.54 9.75 -2.51
CA TRP A 26 6.18 10.78 -3.48
C TRP A 26 6.62 12.16 -3.01
N GLU A 27 6.31 12.51 -1.75
CA GLU A 27 6.72 13.76 -1.12
C GLU A 27 8.24 13.93 -1.13
N TYR A 28 8.96 12.90 -0.67
CA TYR A 28 10.41 12.91 -0.65
C TYR A 28 11.01 13.07 -2.05
N SER A 29 10.44 12.39 -3.05
CA SER A 29 10.97 12.39 -4.42
C SER A 29 10.76 13.71 -5.17
N GLY A 30 9.75 14.50 -4.79
CA GLY A 30 9.32 15.69 -5.55
C GLY A 30 8.85 15.40 -6.98
N LEU A 31 8.59 14.13 -7.33
CA LEU A 31 8.15 13.73 -8.66
C LEU A 31 6.71 14.19 -8.95
N SER A 32 6.38 14.30 -10.24
CA SER A 32 4.98 14.46 -10.61
C SER A 32 4.19 13.18 -10.32
N ALA A 33 2.89 13.29 -10.03
CA ALA A 33 2.01 12.15 -9.78
C ALA A 33 1.94 11.23 -11.01
N ILE A 34 2.03 11.80 -12.21
CA ILE A 34 2.07 11.04 -13.48
C ILE A 34 3.37 10.24 -13.56
N THR A 35 4.52 10.86 -13.33
CA THR A 35 5.82 10.19 -13.34
C THR A 35 5.90 9.08 -12.29
N PHE A 36 5.29 9.30 -11.12
CA PHE A 36 5.17 8.25 -10.11
C PHE A 36 4.43 7.02 -10.66
N VAL A 37 3.24 7.22 -11.26
CA VAL A 37 2.46 6.14 -11.88
C VAL A 37 3.24 5.48 -13.03
N GLU A 38 3.92 6.25 -13.87
CA GLU A 38 4.74 5.75 -14.99
C GLU A 38 5.85 4.80 -14.53
N LEU A 39 6.38 5.01 -13.32
CA LEU A 39 7.41 4.18 -12.73
C LEU A 39 6.85 2.97 -11.95
N THR A 40 5.61 3.03 -11.46
CA THR A 40 4.99 1.92 -10.71
C THR A 40 4.17 0.95 -11.54
N TRP A 41 3.56 1.36 -12.65
CA TRP A 41 2.53 0.55 -13.31
C TRP A 41 3.04 -0.79 -13.87
N ARG A 42 4.27 -0.83 -14.41
CA ARG A 42 4.82 -2.02 -15.08
C ARG A 42 4.92 -3.24 -14.14
N PRO A 43 5.63 -3.15 -12.99
CA PRO A 43 5.71 -4.28 -12.07
C PRO A 43 4.34 -4.64 -11.46
N LEU A 44 3.45 -3.66 -11.28
CA LEU A 44 2.11 -3.90 -10.73
C LEU A 44 1.19 -4.65 -11.71
N ILE A 45 1.21 -4.32 -13.00
CA ILE A 45 0.46 -5.09 -14.01
C ILE A 45 0.97 -6.54 -14.08
N LEU A 46 2.29 -6.74 -14.05
CA LEU A 46 2.88 -8.07 -13.99
C LEU A 46 2.45 -8.82 -12.71
N SER A 47 2.41 -8.12 -11.57
CA SER A 47 1.94 -8.67 -10.30
C SER A 47 0.48 -9.09 -10.37
N LEU A 48 -0.40 -8.25 -10.94
CA LEU A 48 -1.81 -8.57 -11.18
C LEU A 48 -1.98 -9.80 -12.08
N ALA A 49 -1.21 -9.88 -13.17
CA ALA A 49 -1.27 -10.99 -14.10
C ALA A 49 -0.86 -12.31 -13.44
N LEU A 50 0.29 -12.33 -12.76
CA LEU A 50 0.80 -13.51 -12.04
C LEU A 50 -0.14 -13.94 -10.91
N THR A 51 -0.64 -12.99 -10.14
CA THR A 51 -1.62 -13.22 -9.07
C THR A 51 -2.90 -13.85 -9.63
N SER A 52 -3.40 -13.35 -10.75
CA SER A 52 -4.62 -13.88 -11.39
C SER A 52 -4.41 -15.30 -11.91
N LEU A 53 -3.24 -15.59 -12.49
CA LEU A 53 -2.87 -16.94 -12.91
C LEU A 53 -2.75 -17.90 -11.72
N ALA A 54 -2.19 -17.46 -10.58
CA ALA A 54 -2.09 -18.26 -9.36
C ALA A 54 -3.44 -18.55 -8.71
N ILE A 55 -4.39 -17.60 -8.79
CA ILE A 55 -5.74 -17.74 -8.23
C ILE A 55 -6.63 -18.59 -9.14
N TYR A 56 -6.47 -18.54 -10.46
CA TYR A 56 -7.35 -19.20 -11.43
C TYR A 56 -7.65 -20.69 -11.15
N PRO A 57 -6.67 -21.56 -10.76
CA PRO A 57 -6.96 -22.95 -10.42
C PRO A 57 -7.90 -23.09 -9.22
N THR A 58 -7.83 -22.17 -8.25
CA THR A 58 -8.64 -22.22 -7.03
C THR A 58 -10.12 -21.93 -7.30
N THR A 59 -10.44 -21.16 -8.36
CA THR A 59 -11.83 -20.83 -8.71
C THR A 59 -12.62 -22.04 -9.17
N LYS A 60 -11.96 -23.07 -9.70
CA LYS A 60 -12.57 -24.36 -10.10
C LYS A 60 -13.10 -25.17 -8.93
N HIS A 61 -12.69 -24.86 -7.70
CA HIS A 61 -13.11 -25.55 -6.47
C HIS A 61 -14.05 -24.71 -5.59
N ILE A 62 -14.41 -23.50 -6.03
CA ILE A 62 -15.40 -22.66 -5.35
C ILE A 62 -16.79 -23.21 -5.72
N GLY A 63 -17.52 -23.69 -4.71
CA GLY A 63 -18.91 -24.10 -4.90
C GLY A 63 -19.73 -22.96 -5.52
N LYS A 64 -20.74 -23.28 -6.34
CA LYS A 64 -21.63 -22.30 -6.97
C LYS A 64 -22.62 -21.68 -5.97
N THR A 65 -22.16 -21.32 -4.78
CA THR A 65 -22.95 -20.56 -3.81
C THR A 65 -23.19 -19.18 -4.41
N ARG A 66 -24.39 -18.97 -4.95
CA ARG A 66 -24.81 -17.66 -5.42
C ARG A 66 -24.89 -16.73 -4.22
N ILE A 67 -23.92 -15.84 -4.10
CA ILE A 67 -24.04 -14.70 -3.20
C ILE A 67 -25.18 -13.85 -3.78
N LYS A 68 -26.27 -13.68 -3.02
CA LYS A 68 -27.26 -12.65 -3.33
C LYS A 68 -26.53 -11.32 -3.15
N VAL A 69 -26.14 -10.71 -4.26
CA VAL A 69 -25.65 -9.34 -4.25
C VAL A 69 -26.89 -8.47 -4.13
N ASP A 70 -27.12 -7.87 -2.97
CA ASP A 70 -28.07 -6.77 -2.86
C ASP A 70 -27.53 -5.63 -3.74
N ASN A 71 -28.27 -5.35 -4.80
CA ASN A 71 -27.82 -4.57 -5.95
C ASN A 71 -27.96 -3.05 -5.72
N GLU A 72 -27.82 -2.57 -4.49
CA GLU A 72 -27.72 -1.12 -4.24
C GLU A 72 -26.32 -0.63 -4.64
N PHE A 73 -26.08 -0.61 -5.96
CA PHE A 73 -24.87 -0.06 -6.55
C PHE A 73 -24.86 1.46 -6.36
N ASN A 74 -24.14 1.92 -5.35
CA ASN A 74 -23.97 3.33 -5.07
C ASN A 74 -22.74 3.86 -5.81
N LEU A 75 -22.95 4.71 -6.83
CA LEU A 75 -21.88 5.35 -7.60
C LEU A 75 -21.10 6.41 -6.80
N ARG A 76 -21.64 6.90 -5.68
CA ARG A 76 -21.07 8.04 -4.96
C ARG A 76 -19.60 7.83 -4.53
N PRO A 77 -19.20 6.68 -3.95
CA PRO A 77 -17.80 6.47 -3.55
C PRO A 77 -16.85 6.47 -4.75
N ALA A 78 -17.26 5.88 -5.88
CA ALA A 78 -16.45 5.86 -7.09
C ALA A 78 -16.27 7.27 -7.68
N VAL A 79 -17.35 8.05 -7.76
CA VAL A 79 -17.30 9.45 -8.21
C VAL A 79 -16.43 10.29 -7.28
N TYR A 80 -16.57 10.11 -5.97
CA TYR A 80 -15.75 10.80 -4.98
C TYR A 80 -14.25 10.50 -5.17
N LEU A 81 -13.87 9.22 -5.20
CA LEU A 81 -12.48 8.80 -5.38
C LEU A 81 -11.91 9.29 -6.71
N PHE A 82 -12.70 9.21 -7.79
CA PHE A 82 -12.30 9.73 -9.10
C PHE A 82 -12.08 11.25 -9.07
N THR A 83 -12.95 12.00 -8.40
CA THR A 83 -12.84 13.46 -8.28
C THR A 83 -11.60 13.83 -7.48
N VAL A 84 -11.35 13.17 -6.36
CA VAL A 84 -10.15 13.38 -5.54
C VAL A 84 -8.87 13.07 -6.33
N ALA A 85 -8.83 11.92 -7.01
CA ALA A 85 -7.69 11.53 -7.83
C ALA A 85 -7.45 12.56 -8.95
N SER A 86 -8.49 12.92 -9.69
CA SER A 86 -8.40 13.91 -10.77
C SER A 86 -7.91 15.26 -10.27
N LEU A 87 -8.41 15.71 -9.11
CA LEU A 87 -7.98 16.96 -8.48
C LEU A 87 -6.49 16.92 -8.12
N VAL A 88 -6.01 15.85 -7.48
CA VAL A 88 -4.58 15.75 -7.11
C VAL A 88 -3.68 15.75 -8.33
N PHE A 89 -4.05 15.00 -9.37
CA PHE A 89 -3.28 14.98 -10.61
C PHE A 89 -3.28 16.35 -11.29
N ALA A 90 -4.41 17.05 -11.31
CA ALA A 90 -4.51 18.40 -11.86
C ALA A 90 -3.68 19.41 -11.06
N LEU A 91 -3.79 19.41 -9.72
CA LEU A 91 -3.03 20.33 -8.86
C LEU A 91 -1.52 20.07 -8.94
N ASN A 92 -1.11 18.81 -9.03
CA ASN A 92 0.29 18.46 -9.24
C ASN A 92 0.80 18.90 -10.62
N LEU A 93 -0.02 18.79 -11.67
CA LEU A 93 0.32 19.33 -13.00
C LEU A 93 0.52 20.86 -12.97
N LEU A 94 -0.27 21.55 -12.14
CA LEU A 94 -0.12 22.98 -11.88
C LEU A 94 1.05 23.32 -10.95
N LYS A 95 1.88 22.33 -10.57
CA LYS A 95 3.01 22.46 -9.62
C LYS A 95 2.60 23.02 -8.26
N THR A 96 1.36 22.77 -7.85
CA THR A 96 0.87 23.12 -6.52
C THR A 96 1.63 22.26 -5.49
N PRO A 97 2.04 22.81 -4.34
CA PRO A 97 2.64 22.02 -3.28
C PRO A 97 1.74 20.84 -2.91
N SER A 98 2.33 19.66 -2.78
CA SER A 98 1.69 18.40 -2.38
C SER A 98 0.86 18.54 -1.10
N VAL A 99 1.34 19.30 -0.11
CA VAL A 99 0.61 19.61 1.13
C VAL A 99 -0.73 20.30 0.85
N VAL A 100 -0.75 21.26 -0.07
CA VAL A 100 -1.96 21.98 -0.48
C VAL A 100 -2.90 21.04 -1.24
N SER A 101 -2.35 20.20 -2.12
CA SER A 101 -3.12 19.17 -2.83
C SER A 101 -3.79 18.20 -1.86
N LEU A 102 -3.04 17.65 -0.90
CA LEU A 102 -3.51 16.73 0.13
C LEU A 102 -4.55 17.40 1.05
N ALA A 103 -4.31 18.64 1.47
CA ALA A 103 -5.27 19.40 2.27
C ALA A 103 -6.59 19.60 1.50
N THR A 104 -6.51 19.98 0.23
CA THR A 104 -7.69 20.19 -0.61
C THR A 104 -8.48 18.88 -0.81
N SER A 105 -7.79 17.77 -1.06
CA SER A 105 -8.40 16.43 -1.12
C SER A 105 -9.04 16.02 0.19
N PHE A 106 -8.41 16.30 1.33
CA PHE A 106 -8.95 16.04 2.65
C PHE A 106 -10.25 16.82 2.90
N PHE A 107 -10.27 18.12 2.61
CA PHE A 107 -11.47 18.94 2.77
C PHE A 107 -12.58 18.57 1.78
N LEU A 108 -12.23 18.17 0.55
CA LEU A 108 -13.20 17.65 -0.41
C LEU A 108 -13.80 16.32 0.09
N GLY A 109 -12.99 15.44 0.66
CA GLY A 109 -13.44 14.22 1.33
C GLY A 109 -14.36 14.48 2.51
N PHE A 110 -14.02 15.47 3.32
CA PHE A 110 -14.90 15.93 4.37
C PHE A 110 -16.25 16.40 3.82
N ALA A 111 -16.26 17.24 2.78
CA ALA A 111 -17.49 17.74 2.18
C ALA A 111 -18.38 16.64 1.58
N PHE A 112 -17.77 15.58 1.01
CA PHE A 112 -18.50 14.45 0.42
C PHE A 112 -19.04 13.45 1.46
N THR A 113 -18.27 13.15 2.50
CA THR A 113 -18.57 12.07 3.46
C THR A 113 -19.23 12.59 4.73
N ALA A 114 -18.77 13.72 5.26
CA ALA A 114 -19.21 14.27 6.53
C ALA A 114 -20.29 15.34 6.32
N ARG A 115 -21.55 14.91 6.22
CA ARG A 115 -22.70 15.82 6.37
C ARG A 115 -22.79 16.46 7.77
N SER A 116 -22.06 15.91 8.75
CA SER A 116 -21.97 16.44 10.12
C SER A 116 -20.61 16.12 10.77
N LEU A 117 -20.18 16.97 11.70
CA LEU A 117 -18.98 16.75 12.54
C LEU A 117 -19.04 15.43 13.35
N GLY A 118 -20.24 14.96 13.69
CA GLY A 118 -20.44 13.71 14.43
C GLY A 118 -20.14 12.46 13.59
N THR A 119 -20.53 12.47 12.31
CA THR A 119 -20.20 11.39 11.36
C THR A 119 -18.70 11.36 11.08
N PHE A 120 -18.07 12.53 10.92
CA PHE A 120 -16.63 12.65 10.71
C PHE A 120 -15.82 12.01 11.84
N ARG A 121 -16.18 12.29 13.11
CA ARG A 121 -15.47 11.72 14.27
C ARG A 121 -15.57 10.19 14.35
N ARG A 122 -16.62 9.59 13.79
CA ARG A 122 -16.79 8.12 13.74
C ARG A 122 -15.96 7.48 12.63
N GLU A 123 -15.90 8.12 11.46
CA GLU A 123 -15.16 7.61 10.31
C GLU A 123 -13.64 7.82 10.45
N PHE A 124 -13.24 8.86 11.18
CA PHE A 124 -11.85 9.25 11.31
C PHE A 124 -11.17 8.52 12.48
N ASP A 125 -10.38 7.49 12.15
CA ASP A 125 -9.61 6.72 13.14
C ASP A 125 -8.36 7.46 13.60
N VAL A 126 -8.57 8.41 14.51
CA VAL A 126 -7.49 9.18 15.15
C VAL A 126 -6.47 8.28 15.83
N ARG A 127 -6.89 7.13 16.38
CA ARG A 127 -5.99 6.22 17.11
C ARG A 127 -5.02 5.55 16.16
N SER A 128 -5.51 5.04 15.03
CA SER A 128 -4.65 4.45 14.00
C SER A 128 -3.70 5.48 13.40
N LEU A 129 -4.18 6.70 13.12
CA LEU A 129 -3.33 7.78 12.62
C LEU A 129 -2.25 8.20 13.62
N LEU A 130 -2.60 8.33 14.90
CA LEU A 130 -1.63 8.64 15.95
C LEU A 130 -0.62 7.51 16.12
N THR A 131 -1.07 6.25 16.05
CA THR A 131 -0.19 5.07 16.12
C THR A 131 0.79 5.08 14.95
N LEU A 132 0.31 5.33 13.73
CA LEU A 132 1.15 5.46 12.55
C LEU A 132 2.18 6.59 12.72
N TYR A 133 1.74 7.77 13.14
CA TYR A 133 2.61 8.92 13.38
C TYR A 133 3.69 8.65 14.43
N LEU A 134 3.31 8.07 15.57
CA LEU A 134 4.23 7.70 16.64
C LEU A 134 5.25 6.67 16.15
N LEU A 135 4.81 5.72 15.35
CA LEU A 135 5.66 4.66 14.84
C LEU A 135 6.66 5.23 13.80
N ILE A 136 6.20 6.06 12.86
CA ILE A 136 7.07 6.79 11.91
C ILE A 136 8.12 7.62 12.68
N THR A 137 7.69 8.36 13.70
CA THR A 137 8.56 9.20 14.52
C THR A 137 9.58 8.35 15.29
N SER A 138 9.13 7.25 15.91
CA SER A 138 9.99 6.35 16.68
C SER A 138 11.06 5.71 15.79
N VAL A 139 10.68 5.24 14.60
CA VAL A 139 11.63 4.68 13.63
C VAL A 139 12.59 5.74 13.14
N SER A 140 12.11 6.95 12.82
CA SER A 140 12.99 8.05 12.39
C SER A 140 14.04 8.39 13.44
N VAL A 141 13.62 8.53 14.70
CA VAL A 141 14.53 8.82 15.83
C VAL A 141 15.53 7.68 16.02
N ALA A 142 15.08 6.42 16.04
CA ALA A 142 15.96 5.26 16.16
C ALA A 142 16.95 5.17 15.00
N SER A 143 16.50 5.44 13.77
CA SER A 143 17.32 5.46 12.56
C SER A 143 18.43 6.51 12.61
N ILE A 144 18.19 7.69 13.19
CA ILE A 144 19.22 8.71 13.37
C ILE A 144 20.32 8.22 14.32
N PHE A 145 19.94 7.62 15.46
CA PHE A 145 20.92 7.11 16.43
C PHE A 145 21.69 5.87 15.93
N LEU A 146 21.07 5.07 15.06
CA LEU A 146 21.63 3.82 14.54
C LEU A 146 22.18 3.95 13.11
N GLU A 147 22.21 5.16 12.54
CA GLU A 147 22.53 5.41 11.13
C GLU A 147 23.85 4.75 10.73
N GLY A 148 24.91 4.97 11.51
CA GLY A 148 26.25 4.43 11.23
C GLY A 148 26.31 2.90 11.15
N TYR A 149 25.43 2.20 11.89
CA TYR A 149 25.35 0.74 11.86
C TYR A 149 24.44 0.23 10.72
N MET A 150 23.39 0.98 10.39
CA MET A 150 22.37 0.55 9.44
C MET A 150 22.73 0.90 7.99
N ARG A 151 23.45 2.00 7.76
CA ARG A 151 23.77 2.55 6.43
C ARG A 151 24.35 1.51 5.47
N PRO A 152 25.29 0.62 5.84
CA PRO A 152 25.82 -0.39 4.91
C PRO A 152 24.77 -1.37 4.38
N TYR A 153 23.71 -1.61 5.15
CA TYR A 153 22.61 -2.51 4.78
C TYR A 153 21.48 -1.76 4.07
N VAL A 154 21.23 -0.50 4.45
CA VAL A 154 20.13 0.28 3.88
C VAL A 154 20.50 0.87 2.51
N GLU A 155 21.75 1.27 2.28
CA GLU A 155 22.12 2.03 1.08
C GLU A 155 21.89 1.25 -0.23
N SER A 156 22.18 -0.05 -0.25
CA SER A 156 21.90 -0.91 -1.42
C SER A 156 20.41 -1.02 -1.72
N ALA A 157 19.55 -0.98 -0.68
CA ALA A 157 18.11 -0.93 -0.88
C ALA A 157 17.65 0.48 -1.30
N ALA A 158 18.17 1.53 -0.67
CA ALA A 158 17.83 2.92 -0.96
C ALA A 158 18.15 3.32 -2.41
N THR A 159 19.24 2.77 -2.97
CA THR A 159 19.65 2.98 -4.37
C THR A 159 18.89 2.08 -5.37
N GLY A 160 18.02 1.19 -4.89
CA GLY A 160 17.16 0.35 -5.72
C GLY A 160 17.89 -0.81 -6.41
N GLN A 161 19.02 -1.28 -5.84
CA GLN A 161 19.81 -2.36 -6.42
C GLN A 161 19.05 -3.68 -6.32
N GLN A 162 18.61 -4.26 -7.44
CA GLN A 162 17.98 -5.57 -7.44
C GLN A 162 18.98 -6.73 -7.45
N PRO A 163 18.64 -7.88 -6.85
CA PRO A 163 17.40 -8.21 -6.12
C PRO A 163 17.39 -7.74 -4.65
N TYR A 164 18.44 -7.03 -4.23
CA TYR A 164 18.66 -6.66 -2.83
C TYR A 164 17.57 -5.74 -2.28
N SER A 165 17.19 -4.69 -3.03
CA SER A 165 16.14 -3.74 -2.65
C SER A 165 14.83 -4.46 -2.34
N ALA A 166 14.35 -5.28 -3.28
CA ALA A 166 13.14 -6.06 -3.07
C ALA A 166 13.26 -7.02 -1.88
N ALA A 167 14.37 -7.75 -1.72
CA ALA A 167 14.56 -8.63 -0.57
C ALA A 167 14.57 -7.87 0.77
N PHE A 168 15.26 -6.73 0.81
CA PHE A 168 15.34 -5.87 1.98
C PHE A 168 13.96 -5.33 2.35
N MET A 169 13.26 -4.72 1.39
CA MET A 169 11.92 -4.17 1.60
C MET A 169 10.92 -5.26 1.98
N LEU A 170 11.05 -6.46 1.42
CA LEU A 170 10.23 -7.59 1.82
C LEU A 170 10.44 -7.94 3.30
N ILE A 171 11.68 -8.10 3.74
CA ILE A 171 11.98 -8.50 5.12
C ILE A 171 11.56 -7.39 6.09
N VAL A 172 12.01 -6.16 5.86
CA VAL A 172 11.81 -5.05 6.80
C VAL A 172 10.33 -4.67 6.88
N SER A 173 9.60 -4.63 5.76
CA SER A 173 8.17 -4.29 5.75
C SER A 173 7.33 -5.32 6.52
N ASN A 174 7.73 -6.59 6.54
CA ASN A 174 7.03 -7.62 7.32
C ASN A 174 7.45 -7.65 8.80
N ILE A 175 8.56 -7.00 9.19
CA ILE A 175 8.97 -6.89 10.60
C ILE A 175 8.38 -5.65 11.27
N ILE A 176 8.47 -4.49 10.61
CA ILE A 176 8.08 -3.21 11.22
C ILE A 176 6.86 -2.56 10.56
N SER A 177 6.26 -3.16 9.53
CA SER A 177 5.22 -2.59 8.64
C SER A 177 5.76 -1.75 7.47
N ASN A 178 4.95 -1.61 6.41
CA ASN A 178 5.34 -0.95 5.15
C ASN A 178 5.78 0.52 5.34
N VAL A 179 4.96 1.32 6.03
CA VAL A 179 5.18 2.77 6.17
C VAL A 179 6.47 3.10 6.95
N PRO A 180 6.70 2.53 8.15
CA PRO A 180 7.98 2.65 8.85
C PRO A 180 9.18 2.05 8.13
N ALA A 181 9.02 0.92 7.41
CA ALA A 181 10.11 0.37 6.61
C ALA A 181 10.57 1.37 5.55
N THR A 182 9.62 1.99 4.86
CA THR A 182 9.89 3.09 3.94
C THR A 182 10.55 4.27 4.65
N GLN A 183 10.05 4.69 5.81
CA GLN A 183 10.63 5.81 6.57
C GLN A 183 12.07 5.53 6.99
N LEU A 184 12.38 4.30 7.41
CA LEU A 184 13.73 3.86 7.76
C LEU A 184 14.68 4.03 6.56
N VAL A 185 14.26 3.58 5.37
CA VAL A 185 15.06 3.71 4.15
C VAL A 185 15.27 5.18 3.77
N LEU A 186 14.24 6.01 3.88
CA LEU A 186 14.32 7.46 3.63
C LEU A 186 15.21 8.20 4.63
N THR A 187 15.29 7.72 5.88
CA THR A 187 16.06 8.38 6.95
C THR A 187 17.53 7.97 6.93
N VAL A 188 17.83 6.71 6.67
CA VAL A 188 19.20 6.16 6.73
C VAL A 188 19.89 6.18 5.36
N GLY A 189 19.13 5.97 4.29
CA GLY A 189 19.66 5.78 2.94
C GLY A 189 19.50 7.00 2.04
N SER A 190 20.37 7.10 1.04
CA SER A 190 20.31 8.14 0.01
C SER A 190 19.43 7.68 -1.15
N VAL A 191 18.12 7.96 -1.09
CA VAL A 191 17.17 7.48 -2.11
C VAL A 191 17.15 8.42 -3.32
N PRO A 192 17.50 7.96 -4.54
CA PRO A 192 17.29 8.77 -5.74
C PRO A 192 15.78 9.00 -5.99
N PRO A 193 15.35 10.19 -6.46
CA PRO A 193 13.94 10.45 -6.73
C PRO A 193 13.25 9.40 -7.60
N THR A 194 13.94 8.88 -8.61
CA THR A 194 13.45 7.86 -9.54
C THR A 194 13.30 6.47 -8.92
N VAL A 195 13.95 6.20 -7.78
CA VAL A 195 13.87 4.93 -7.04
C VAL A 195 12.72 4.95 -6.05
N ALA A 196 12.24 6.12 -5.61
CA ALA A 196 11.18 6.22 -4.62
C ALA A 196 9.87 5.49 -5.04
N PRO A 197 9.36 5.59 -6.29
CA PRO A 197 8.18 4.84 -6.71
C PRO A 197 8.39 3.32 -6.68
N LYS A 198 9.63 2.87 -6.94
CA LYS A 198 10.00 1.46 -6.90
C LYS A 198 9.97 0.91 -5.47
N LEU A 199 10.51 1.64 -4.49
CA LEU A 199 10.39 1.29 -3.07
C LEU A 199 8.92 1.25 -2.61
N ALA A 200 8.05 2.07 -3.21
CA ALA A 200 6.61 2.06 -2.92
C ALA A 200 5.95 0.76 -3.41
N VAL A 201 6.32 0.30 -4.62
CA VAL A 201 5.90 -1.00 -5.17
C VAL A 201 6.42 -2.14 -4.29
N GLU A 202 7.69 -2.13 -3.92
CA GLU A 202 8.29 -3.17 -3.06
C GLU A 202 7.60 -3.25 -1.70
N ALA A 203 7.43 -2.12 -1.00
CA ALA A 203 6.70 -2.08 0.27
C ALA A 203 5.23 -2.51 0.12
N GLY A 204 4.55 -2.04 -0.94
CA GLY A 204 3.15 -2.36 -1.21
C GLY A 204 2.92 -3.84 -1.46
N LEU A 205 3.75 -4.46 -2.31
CA LEU A 205 3.67 -5.89 -2.61
C LEU A 205 4.09 -6.76 -1.42
N ALA A 206 5.04 -6.30 -0.59
CA ALA A 206 5.46 -7.02 0.62
C ALA A 206 4.30 -7.28 1.59
N GLY A 207 3.34 -6.36 1.67
CA GLY A 207 2.13 -6.49 2.49
C GLY A 207 1.20 -7.65 2.08
N ASN A 208 1.41 -8.28 0.92
CA ASN A 208 0.68 -9.49 0.56
C ASN A 208 1.22 -10.76 1.22
N ILE A 209 2.46 -10.74 1.73
CA ILE A 209 3.13 -11.93 2.27
C ILE A 209 2.78 -12.17 3.74
N ASP A 210 2.66 -11.11 4.57
CA ASP A 210 2.29 -11.27 5.98
C ASP A 210 0.77 -11.20 6.22
N PRO A 211 0.13 -12.34 6.54
CA PRO A 211 -1.30 -12.39 6.81
C PRO A 211 -1.70 -11.71 8.14
N ILE A 212 -0.75 -11.33 8.99
CA ILE A 212 -0.96 -10.73 10.31
C ILE A 212 -0.67 -9.21 10.28
N GLY A 213 0.34 -8.77 9.54
CA GLY A 213 0.81 -7.37 9.52
C GLY A 213 -0.05 -6.39 8.73
N SER A 214 -0.93 -6.86 7.82
CA SER A 214 -1.86 -5.99 7.09
C SER A 214 -3.29 -6.09 7.64
N LEU A 215 -3.91 -4.94 7.93
CA LEU A 215 -5.29 -4.84 8.39
C LEU A 215 -6.27 -5.51 7.40
N ALA A 216 -5.98 -5.43 6.10
CA ALA A 216 -6.76 -6.11 5.06
C ALA A 216 -6.63 -7.65 5.18
N ASN A 217 -5.43 -8.16 5.47
CA ASN A 217 -5.22 -9.59 5.71
C ASN A 217 -5.91 -10.05 7.00
N LEU A 218 -5.83 -9.28 8.09
CA LEU A 218 -6.55 -9.55 9.34
C LEU A 218 -8.07 -9.55 9.17
N LEU A 219 -8.61 -8.62 8.36
CA LEU A 219 -10.03 -8.58 8.03
C LEU A 219 -10.45 -9.85 7.29
N ALA A 220 -9.68 -10.27 6.29
CA ALA A 220 -9.93 -11.51 5.58
C ALA A 220 -9.85 -12.73 6.52
N LEU A 221 -8.85 -12.81 7.41
CA LEU A 221 -8.77 -13.89 8.40
C LEU A 221 -9.96 -13.91 9.36
N ASN A 222 -10.43 -12.73 9.82
CA ASN A 222 -11.59 -12.62 10.69
C ASN A 222 -12.89 -13.06 10.01
N ILE A 223 -13.15 -12.61 8.79
CA ILE A 223 -14.33 -13.01 8.01
C ILE A 223 -14.30 -14.52 7.74
N MET A 224 -13.14 -15.07 7.40
CA MET A 224 -12.98 -16.50 7.14
C MET A 224 -13.14 -17.36 8.40
N ARG A 225 -12.65 -16.87 9.56
CA ARG A 225 -12.89 -17.48 10.86
C ARG A 225 -14.38 -17.51 11.20
N GLN A 226 -15.09 -16.41 10.96
CA GLN A 226 -16.55 -16.33 11.14
C GLN A 226 -17.31 -17.26 10.19
N GLY A 227 -16.79 -17.47 8.98
CA GLY A 227 -17.33 -18.40 7.97
C GLY A 227 -16.96 -19.88 8.17
N GLY A 228 -16.28 -20.25 9.27
CA GLY A 228 -15.93 -21.64 9.59
C GLY A 228 -14.82 -22.25 8.72
N LEU A 229 -14.07 -21.44 7.98
CA LEU A 229 -13.01 -21.92 7.10
C LEU A 229 -11.69 -22.14 7.88
N PRO A 230 -10.90 -23.18 7.53
CA PRO A 230 -9.67 -23.49 8.24
C PRO A 230 -8.63 -22.38 8.02
N ILE A 231 -8.34 -21.64 9.10
CA ILE A 231 -7.41 -20.49 9.12
C ILE A 231 -6.04 -20.88 8.52
N LYS A 232 -5.52 -22.08 8.86
CA LYS A 232 -4.24 -22.58 8.35
C LYS A 232 -4.16 -22.64 6.81
N LYS A 233 -5.22 -23.11 6.14
CA LYS A 233 -5.24 -23.18 4.67
C LYS A 233 -5.27 -21.78 4.04
N THR A 234 -5.97 -20.85 4.68
CA THR A 234 -6.07 -19.46 4.24
C THR A 234 -4.72 -18.75 4.36
N ILE A 235 -4.02 -18.93 5.47
CA ILE A 235 -2.66 -18.41 5.68
C ILE A 235 -1.70 -18.95 4.62
N ILE A 236 -1.72 -20.25 4.34
CA ILE A 236 -0.86 -20.87 3.32
C ILE A 236 -1.18 -20.30 1.93
N LEU A 237 -2.47 -20.18 1.60
CA LEU A 237 -2.89 -19.65 0.31
C LEU A 237 -2.49 -18.18 0.14
N GLN A 238 -2.67 -17.35 1.18
CA GLN A 238 -2.22 -15.97 1.21
C GLN A 238 -0.71 -15.87 1.03
N LEU A 239 0.06 -16.70 1.74
CA LEU A 239 1.52 -16.72 1.61
C LEU A 239 1.97 -17.06 0.18
N LEU A 240 1.38 -18.10 -0.42
CA LEU A 240 1.71 -18.52 -1.79
C LEU A 240 1.38 -17.44 -2.81
N ILE A 241 0.15 -16.89 -2.74
CA ILE A 241 -0.27 -15.81 -3.64
C ILE A 241 0.57 -14.56 -3.39
N GLY A 242 0.90 -14.25 -2.15
CA GLY A 242 1.75 -13.13 -1.76
C GLY A 242 3.14 -13.23 -2.38
N ILE A 243 3.79 -14.39 -2.28
CA ILE A 243 5.08 -14.65 -2.93
C ILE A 243 4.99 -14.44 -4.44
N VAL A 244 3.96 -15.00 -5.09
CA VAL A 244 3.77 -14.83 -6.54
C VAL A 244 3.56 -13.36 -6.91
N SER A 245 2.76 -12.63 -6.13
CA SER A 245 2.50 -11.20 -6.34
C SER A 245 3.77 -10.35 -6.17
N PHE A 246 4.72 -10.81 -5.37
CA PHE A 246 5.96 -10.10 -5.08
C PHE A 246 7.05 -10.30 -6.13
N LEU A 247 7.01 -11.38 -6.93
CA LEU A 247 8.06 -11.71 -7.91
C LEU A 247 8.46 -10.55 -8.84
N PRO A 248 7.54 -9.73 -9.38
CA PRO A 248 7.90 -8.59 -10.22
C PRO A 248 8.76 -7.54 -9.51
N ALA A 249 8.71 -7.46 -8.17
CA ALA A 249 9.53 -6.53 -7.41
C ALA A 249 11.03 -6.80 -7.60
N PHE A 250 11.45 -8.05 -7.77
CA PHE A 250 12.86 -8.41 -7.98
C PHE A 250 13.44 -7.98 -9.33
N ILE A 251 12.59 -7.62 -10.29
CA ILE A 251 12.98 -7.27 -11.66
C ILE A 251 12.56 -5.85 -12.05
N ALA A 252 11.85 -5.16 -11.16
CA ALA A 252 11.47 -3.75 -11.28
C ALA A 252 12.66 -2.83 -11.06
#